data_AF-A0A2V6PRD2-F1
#
_entry.id   AF-A0A2V6PRD2-F1
#
_cell.length_a   1.000
_cell.length_b   1.000
_cell.length_c   1.000
_cell.angle_alpha   90.00
_cell.angle_beta   90.00
_cell.angle_gamma   90.00
#
_symmetry.space_group_name_H-M   'P 1'
#
loop_
_entity.id
_entity.type
_entity.pdbx_description
1 polymer ?
#
loop_
_entity_poly.entity_id
_entity_poly.type
_entity_poly.pdbx_seq_one_letter_code
_entity_poly.pdbx_strand_id
1 'polypeptide(L)'
;RRLGEDEIGSIKQWVAEGAVEGRAEDLPPLPKWPGGWELGRPDLVVTLPSPYRLPPEGKDVYRNFVVQTPTTERRYVRAVEFHPGNNKVVHHAFIETDPTRQARHMVDRARPPGFDGMQLPQSVQMPGGQMLGWQPGKPPLVSPDG
;
A
#
# COMPACT_ATOMS: atom_id res chain seq x y z
N ARG A 1 -28.51 10.62 2.52
CA ARG A 1 -28.81 10.22 3.93
C ARG A 1 -28.35 11.36 4.83
N ARG A 2 -29.17 11.81 5.80
CA ARG A 2 -28.83 12.84 6.81
C ARG A 2 -29.12 12.26 8.19
N LEU A 3 -28.44 12.76 9.21
CA LEU A 3 -28.70 12.41 10.61
C LEU A 3 -29.99 13.09 11.08
N GLY A 4 -30.76 12.40 11.94
CA GLY A 4 -31.89 12.97 12.65
C GLY A 4 -31.46 13.86 13.82
N GLU A 5 -32.38 14.67 14.34
CA GLU A 5 -32.11 15.57 15.48
C GLU A 5 -31.60 14.81 16.72
N ASP A 6 -32.14 13.63 17.01
CA ASP A 6 -31.72 12.80 18.15
C ASP A 6 -30.29 12.25 17.99
N GLU A 7 -29.92 11.86 16.77
CA GLU A 7 -28.57 11.39 16.45
C GLU A 7 -27.56 12.55 16.57
N ILE A 8 -27.94 13.74 16.08
CA ILE A 8 -27.14 14.96 16.23
C ILE A 8 -26.99 15.33 17.71
N GLY A 9 -28.07 15.25 18.49
CA GLY A 9 -28.08 15.50 19.93
C GLY A 9 -27.13 14.57 20.69
N SER A 10 -27.15 13.28 20.33
CA SER A 10 -26.27 12.27 20.94
C SER A 10 -24.79 12.56 20.68
N ILE A 11 -24.42 12.92 19.46
CA ILE A 11 -23.04 13.28 19.11
C ILE A 11 -22.60 14.56 19.85
N LYS A 12 -23.47 15.57 19.93
CA LYS A 12 -23.16 16.82 20.65
C LYS A 12 -22.92 16.58 22.13
N GLN A 13 -23.75 15.74 22.76
CA GLN A 13 -23.58 15.38 24.17
C GLN A 13 -22.25 14.66 24.40
N TRP A 14 -21.93 13.67 23.57
CA TRP A 14 -20.66 12.94 23.66
C TRP A 14 -19.44 13.89 23.52
N VAL A 15 -19.50 14.87 22.63
CA VAL A 15 -18.46 15.91 22.52
C VAL A 15 -18.38 16.77 23.77
N ALA A 16 -19.52 17.21 24.32
CA ALA A 16 -19.57 18.04 25.53
C ALA A 16 -19.02 17.31 26.77
N GLU A 17 -19.17 15.99 26.83
CA GLU A 17 -18.61 15.12 27.87
C GLU A 17 -17.11 14.83 27.70
N GLY A 18 -16.48 15.38 26.65
CA GLY A 18 -15.04 15.23 26.42
C GLY A 18 -14.66 14.08 25.50
N ALA A 19 -15.59 13.61 24.67
CA ALA A 19 -15.37 12.50 23.73
C ALA A 19 -14.91 11.20 24.41
N VAL A 20 -15.59 10.85 25.52
CA VAL A 20 -15.28 9.65 26.31
C VAL A 20 -15.29 8.39 25.46
N GLU A 21 -14.31 7.51 25.69
CA GLU A 21 -14.24 6.22 25.00
C GLU A 21 -15.45 5.35 25.36
N GLY A 22 -15.86 4.50 24.42
CA GLY A 22 -16.87 3.47 24.68
C GLY A 22 -16.37 2.44 25.70
N ARG A 23 -17.20 1.42 25.97
CA ARG A 23 -16.79 0.36 26.91
C ARG A 23 -15.70 -0.48 26.27
N ALA A 24 -14.67 -0.81 27.04
CA ALA A 24 -13.57 -1.64 26.57
C ALA A 24 -14.03 -3.04 26.11
N GLU A 25 -15.13 -3.56 26.66
CA GLU A 25 -15.75 -4.83 26.29
C GLU A 25 -16.47 -4.81 24.93
N ASP A 26 -16.80 -3.62 24.40
CA ASP A 26 -17.35 -3.46 23.06
C ASP A 26 -16.26 -3.44 21.98
N LEU A 27 -14.97 -3.39 22.38
CA LEU A 27 -13.85 -3.40 21.43
C LEU A 27 -13.74 -4.77 20.75
N PRO A 28 -13.61 -4.81 19.41
CA PRO A 28 -13.25 -6.04 18.73
C PRO A 28 -11.84 -6.48 19.17
N PRO A 29 -11.53 -7.79 19.12
CA PRO A 29 -10.19 -8.26 19.39
C PRO A 29 -9.21 -7.62 18.39
N LEU A 30 -8.02 -7.24 18.89
CA LEU A 30 -6.98 -6.68 18.04
C LEU A 30 -6.58 -7.69 16.94
N PRO A 31 -6.40 -7.22 15.70
CA PRO A 31 -5.93 -8.08 14.62
C PRO A 31 -4.54 -8.63 14.96
N LYS A 32 -4.35 -9.92 14.73
CA LYS A 32 -3.05 -10.58 14.85
C LYS A 32 -2.36 -10.56 13.49
N TRP A 33 -1.30 -9.79 13.38
CA TRP A 33 -0.47 -9.76 12.18
C TRP A 33 0.66 -10.79 12.29
N PRO A 34 0.89 -11.63 11.28
CA PRO A 34 2.03 -12.54 11.29
C PRO A 34 3.34 -11.75 11.22
N GLY A 35 4.41 -12.28 11.84
CA GLY A 35 5.75 -11.67 11.83
C GLY A 35 6.51 -11.80 10.50
N GLY A 36 5.80 -12.00 9.39
CA GLY A 36 6.35 -12.28 8.07
C GLY A 36 5.26 -12.13 7.01
N TRP A 37 5.27 -13.02 6.02
CA TRP A 37 4.29 -13.01 4.94
C TRP A 37 2.92 -13.55 5.39
N GLU A 38 1.85 -12.79 5.15
CA GLU A 38 0.47 -13.15 5.50
C GLU A 38 -0.03 -14.37 4.73
N LEU A 39 0.36 -14.51 3.46
CA LEU A 39 -0.02 -15.66 2.63
C LEU A 39 0.92 -16.87 2.79
N GLY A 40 1.86 -16.82 3.73
CA GLY A 40 2.93 -17.81 3.86
C GLY A 40 4.11 -17.53 2.92
N ARG A 41 5.00 -18.51 2.75
CA ARG A 41 6.24 -18.32 1.99
C ARG A 41 5.94 -17.98 0.51
N PRO A 42 6.40 -16.85 -0.02
CA PRO A 42 6.21 -16.51 -1.43
C PRO A 42 7.13 -17.34 -2.33
N ASP A 43 6.65 -17.61 -3.55
CA ASP A 43 7.43 -18.26 -4.61
C ASP A 43 8.51 -17.32 -5.19
N LEU A 44 8.25 -16.02 -5.15
CA LEU A 44 9.13 -14.98 -5.67
C LEU A 44 9.08 -13.74 -4.78
N VAL A 45 10.26 -13.26 -4.35
CA VAL A 45 10.43 -11.98 -3.68
C VAL A 45 11.13 -11.02 -4.62
N VAL A 46 10.51 -9.87 -4.89
CA VAL A 46 11.11 -8.79 -5.68
C VAL A 46 11.48 -7.65 -4.75
N THR A 47 12.75 -7.30 -4.70
CA THR A 47 13.27 -6.25 -3.81
C THR A 47 13.75 -5.03 -4.60
N LEU A 48 13.77 -3.87 -3.94
CA LEU A 48 14.44 -2.70 -4.49
C LEU A 48 15.95 -2.99 -4.66
N PRO A 49 16.57 -2.55 -5.75
CA PRO A 49 18.01 -2.77 -5.98
C PRO A 49 18.89 -2.00 -5.00
N SER A 50 18.37 -0.92 -4.42
CA SER A 50 19.04 -0.14 -3.37
C SER A 50 18.00 0.46 -2.42
N PRO A 51 18.36 0.66 -1.13
CA PRO A 51 17.44 1.22 -0.16
C PRO A 51 17.15 2.69 -0.45
N TYR A 52 15.91 3.09 -0.19
CA TYR A 52 15.51 4.50 -0.15
C TYR A 52 15.44 4.95 1.31
N ARG A 53 16.08 6.10 1.61
CA ARG A 53 16.01 6.73 2.93
C ARG A 53 15.05 7.91 2.86
N LEU A 54 13.90 7.75 3.51
CA LEU A 54 12.97 8.84 3.75
C LEU A 54 13.51 9.73 4.89
N PRO A 55 13.55 11.06 4.73
CA PRO A 55 13.84 11.97 5.84
C PRO A 55 12.84 11.79 6.99
N PRO A 56 13.25 12.02 8.26
CA PRO A 56 12.38 11.81 9.41
C PRO A 56 11.22 12.82 9.50
N GLU A 57 11.36 13.96 8.83
CA GLU A 57 10.42 15.07 8.83
C GLU A 57 10.14 15.51 7.39
N GLY A 58 8.98 16.13 7.19
CA GLY A 58 8.59 16.69 5.91
C GLY A 58 7.14 16.41 5.57
N LYS A 59 6.79 16.73 4.33
CA LYS A 59 5.50 16.40 3.73
C LYS A 59 5.49 14.96 3.21
N ASP A 60 4.30 14.49 2.85
CA ASP A 60 4.15 13.23 2.15
C ASP A 60 5.00 13.16 0.88
N VAL A 61 5.65 12.01 0.70
CA VAL A 61 6.51 11.74 -0.45
C VAL A 61 5.89 10.63 -1.28
N TYR A 62 5.60 10.96 -2.54
CA TYR A 62 5.24 9.99 -3.57
C TYR A 62 6.51 9.61 -4.32
N ARG A 63 6.99 8.38 -4.12
CA ARG A 63 8.23 7.88 -4.70
C ARG A 63 7.96 6.63 -5.51
N ASN A 64 8.38 6.66 -6.77
CA ASN A 64 8.20 5.55 -7.71
C ASN A 64 9.53 4.83 -7.91
N PHE A 65 9.49 3.51 -7.86
CA PHE A 65 10.65 2.66 -8.09
C PHE A 65 10.36 1.72 -9.25
N VAL A 66 11.37 1.48 -10.09
CA VAL A 66 11.29 0.47 -11.15
C VAL A 66 12.11 -0.73 -10.72
N VAL A 67 11.42 -1.86 -10.57
CA VAL A 67 12.02 -3.16 -10.27
C VAL A 67 11.85 -4.10 -11.44
N GLN A 68 12.89 -4.85 -11.77
CA GLN A 68 12.78 -5.89 -12.78
C GLN A 68 12.34 -7.20 -12.13
N THR A 69 11.22 -7.77 -12.59
CA THR A 69 10.81 -9.12 -12.19
C THR A 69 11.83 -10.14 -12.74
N PRO A 70 12.47 -10.95 -11.88
CA PRO A 70 13.51 -11.88 -12.30
C PRO A 70 12.88 -13.19 -12.85
N THR A 71 12.11 -13.07 -13.93
CA THR A 71 11.54 -14.22 -14.65
C THR A 71 12.00 -14.24 -16.10
N THR A 72 12.29 -15.43 -16.62
CA THR A 72 12.69 -15.65 -18.02
C THR A 72 11.56 -16.23 -18.87
N GLU A 73 10.45 -16.59 -18.25
CA GLU A 73 9.30 -17.20 -18.90
C GLU A 73 7.99 -16.60 -18.38
N ARG A 74 6.89 -16.88 -19.08
CA ARG A 74 5.57 -16.39 -18.70
C ARG A 74 5.15 -17.04 -17.39
N ARG A 75 4.71 -16.20 -16.46
CA ARG A 75 4.14 -16.58 -15.17
C ARG A 75 2.82 -15.85 -14.97
N TYR A 76 1.92 -16.51 -14.28
CA TYR A 76 0.65 -15.93 -13.84
C TYR A 76 0.77 -15.62 -12.36
N VAL A 77 0.30 -14.43 -11.96
CA VAL A 77 0.36 -13.97 -10.57
C VAL A 77 -0.97 -14.26 -9.91
N ARG A 78 -0.98 -15.18 -8.94
CA ARG A 78 -2.18 -15.50 -8.15
C ARG A 78 -2.39 -14.51 -7.00
N ALA A 79 -1.31 -14.04 -6.39
CA ALA A 79 -1.38 -13.11 -5.27
C ALA A 79 -0.15 -12.22 -5.25
N VAL A 80 -0.32 -11.05 -4.62
CA VAL A 80 0.75 -10.09 -4.37
C VAL A 80 0.64 -9.66 -2.92
N GLU A 81 1.78 -9.58 -2.26
CA GLU A 81 1.88 -9.04 -0.92
C GLU A 81 3.01 -7.99 -0.87
N PHE A 82 2.77 -6.89 -0.16
CA PHE A 82 3.76 -5.85 0.05
C PHE A 82 4.42 -6.03 1.41
N HIS A 83 5.75 -6.00 1.42
CA HIS A 83 6.53 -6.01 2.66
C HIS A 83 7.40 -4.75 2.73
N PRO A 84 6.87 -3.61 3.21
CA PRO A 84 7.53 -2.29 3.13
C PRO A 84 8.80 -2.15 3.97
N GLY A 85 9.17 -3.16 4.76
CA GLY A 85 10.33 -3.14 5.66
C GLY A 85 10.09 -2.30 6.92
N ASN A 86 9.55 -1.10 6.77
CA ASN A 86 9.05 -0.26 7.86
C ASN A 86 7.58 0.12 7.61
N ASN A 87 6.66 -0.64 8.20
CA ASN A 87 5.21 -0.44 8.06
C ASN A 87 4.69 0.83 8.78
N LYS A 88 5.51 1.52 9.57
CA LYS A 88 5.12 2.75 10.28
C LYS A 88 5.14 4.00 9.40
N VAL A 89 5.83 3.94 8.26
CA VAL A 89 6.07 5.12 7.40
C VAL A 89 5.45 5.01 6.01
N VAL A 90 5.08 3.80 5.57
CA VAL A 90 4.44 3.59 4.26
C VAL A 90 2.92 3.61 4.44
N HIS A 91 2.27 4.63 3.88
CA HIS A 91 0.82 4.76 3.93
C HIS A 91 0.11 4.07 2.76
N HIS A 92 0.71 4.10 1.56
CA HIS A 92 0.21 3.40 0.38
C HIS A 92 1.35 2.82 -0.44
N ALA A 93 1.09 1.71 -1.12
CA ALA A 93 1.97 1.15 -2.14
C ALA A 93 1.14 0.58 -3.29
N PHE A 94 1.64 0.73 -4.52
CA PHE A 94 0.98 0.25 -5.73
C PHE A 94 1.98 -0.47 -6.64
N ILE A 95 1.53 -1.49 -7.35
CA ILE A 95 2.26 -2.11 -8.45
C ILE A 95 1.59 -1.71 -9.75
N GLU A 96 2.37 -1.02 -10.58
CA GLU A 96 2.02 -0.65 -11.94
C GLU A 96 2.96 -1.36 -12.91
N THR A 97 2.56 -1.44 -14.19
CA THR A 97 3.35 -2.07 -15.25
C THR A 97 3.68 -1.07 -16.34
N ASP A 98 4.89 -1.16 -16.89
CA ASP A 98 5.34 -0.35 -18.04
C ASP A 98 5.82 -1.28 -19.15
N PRO A 99 5.05 -1.46 -20.23
CA PRO A 99 5.46 -2.33 -21.34
C PRO A 99 6.52 -1.69 -22.24
N THR A 100 6.84 -0.40 -22.07
CA THR A 100 7.67 0.38 -23.02
C THR A 100 9.06 0.74 -22.51
N ARG A 101 9.37 0.44 -21.24
CA ARG A 101 10.61 0.79 -20.52
C ARG A 101 10.84 2.29 -20.26
N GLN A 102 9.88 3.17 -20.55
CA GLN A 102 10.01 4.61 -20.30
C GLN A 102 10.32 4.92 -18.84
N ALA A 103 9.62 4.28 -17.89
CA ALA A 103 9.88 4.45 -16.47
C ALA A 103 11.29 3.99 -16.08
N ARG A 104 11.81 2.94 -16.74
CA ARG A 104 13.19 2.48 -16.50
C ARG A 104 14.20 3.56 -16.87
N HIS A 105 14.04 4.19 -18.02
CA HIS A 105 14.92 5.28 -18.45
C HIS A 105 14.91 6.48 -17.50
N MET A 106 13.79 6.74 -16.82
CA MET A 106 13.71 7.80 -15.81
C MET A 106 14.52 7.48 -14.54
N VAL A 107 14.66 6.20 -14.16
CA VAL A 107 15.38 5.82 -12.93
C VAL A 107 16.85 5.52 -13.13
N ASP A 108 17.31 5.21 -14.36
CA ASP A 108 18.69 4.75 -14.64
C ASP A 108 19.77 5.71 -14.11
N ARG A 109 19.46 7.01 -13.98
CA ARG A 109 20.38 8.05 -13.49
C ARG A 109 19.91 8.75 -12.23
N ALA A 110 18.81 8.31 -11.63
CA ALA A 110 18.21 8.99 -10.50
C ALA A 110 19.02 8.79 -9.20
N ARG A 111 19.15 9.87 -8.44
CA ARG A 111 19.70 9.92 -7.08
C ARG A 111 18.79 10.83 -6.25
N PRO A 112 18.18 10.36 -5.14
CA PRO A 112 18.14 8.98 -4.62
C PRO A 112 17.44 7.99 -5.59
N PRO A 113 17.33 6.68 -5.30
CA PRO A 113 16.68 5.71 -6.19
C PRO A 113 15.22 6.09 -6.49
N GLY A 114 14.76 5.89 -7.73
CA GLY A 114 13.39 6.20 -8.14
C GLY A 114 13.17 7.61 -8.66
N PHE A 115 11.92 7.99 -8.93
CA PHE A 115 11.51 9.35 -9.32
C PHE A 115 10.28 9.81 -8.54
N ASP A 116 10.09 11.12 -8.44
CA ASP A 116 9.06 11.74 -7.59
C ASP A 116 7.73 11.93 -8.30
N GLY A 117 6.67 12.00 -7.49
CA GLY A 117 5.36 12.50 -7.89
C GLY A 117 4.33 11.41 -8.15
N MET A 118 3.06 11.82 -8.18
CA MET A 118 1.93 10.96 -8.53
C MET A 118 1.75 10.81 -10.03
N GLN A 119 2.31 11.73 -10.82
CA GLN A 119 2.15 11.72 -12.27
C GLN A 119 3.12 10.71 -12.87
N LEU A 120 2.60 9.55 -13.25
CA LEU A 120 3.37 8.52 -13.94
C LEU A 120 3.40 8.80 -15.45
N PRO A 121 4.44 8.34 -16.17
CA PRO A 121 4.45 8.34 -17.62
C PRO A 121 3.22 7.64 -18.20
N GLN A 122 2.73 8.08 -19.36
CA GLN A 122 1.54 7.51 -20.00
C GLN A 122 1.65 6.00 -20.29
N SER A 123 2.88 5.48 -20.41
CA SER A 123 3.11 4.05 -20.62
C SER A 123 2.91 3.20 -19.37
N VAL A 124 2.95 3.82 -18.19
CA VAL A 124 2.74 3.14 -16.92
C VAL A 124 1.25 2.99 -16.70
N GLN A 125 0.83 1.77 -16.41
CA GLN A 125 -0.57 1.42 -16.25
C GLN A 125 -0.78 0.40 -15.14
N MET A 126 -1.88 0.57 -14.43
CA MET A 126 -2.42 -0.45 -13.55
C MET A 126 -2.79 -1.67 -14.39
N PRO A 127 -2.40 -2.89 -13.99
CA PRO A 127 -2.78 -4.10 -14.71
C PRO A 127 -4.30 -4.20 -14.83
N GLY A 128 -4.79 -4.44 -16.04
CA GLY A 128 -6.22 -4.53 -16.31
C GLY A 128 -6.90 -5.57 -15.42
N GLY A 129 -8.04 -5.21 -14.84
CA GLY A 129 -8.83 -6.09 -13.97
C GLY A 129 -8.25 -6.29 -12.56
N GLN A 130 -7.14 -5.64 -12.21
CA GLN A 130 -6.51 -5.77 -10.89
C GLN A 130 -6.22 -4.40 -10.27
N MET A 131 -6.57 -4.26 -8.99
CA MET A 131 -6.08 -3.16 -8.16
C MET A 131 -4.99 -3.69 -7.23
N LEU A 132 -3.76 -3.69 -7.74
CA LEU A 132 -2.57 -4.12 -7.00
C LEU A 132 -2.06 -3.00 -6.08
N GLY A 133 -2.87 -2.68 -5.07
CA GLY A 133 -2.57 -1.65 -4.07
C GLY A 133 -2.63 -2.19 -2.66
N TRP A 134 -1.81 -1.62 -1.78
CA TRP A 134 -1.74 -1.91 -0.36
C TRP A 134 -1.80 -0.62 0.46
N GLN A 135 -2.39 -0.73 1.65
CA GLN A 135 -2.43 0.28 2.69
C GLN A 135 -2.46 -0.41 4.07
N PRO A 136 -2.04 0.26 5.15
CA PRO A 136 -2.09 -0.32 6.49
C PRO A 136 -3.46 -0.95 6.81
N GLY A 137 -3.43 -2.20 7.28
CA GLY A 137 -4.63 -2.96 7.64
C GLY A 137 -5.36 -3.66 6.48
N LYS A 138 -4.93 -3.46 5.22
CA LYS A 138 -5.49 -4.19 4.08
C LYS A 138 -4.76 -5.54 3.89
N PRO A 139 -5.45 -6.69 4.05
CA PRO A 139 -4.84 -7.99 3.78
C PRO A 139 -4.55 -8.16 2.29
N PRO A 140 -3.59 -9.03 1.92
CA PRO A 140 -3.30 -9.32 0.52
C PRO A 140 -4.48 -9.99 -0.17
N LEU A 141 -4.66 -9.67 -1.45
CA LEU A 141 -5.71 -10.24 -2.28
C LEU A 141 -5.16 -11.46 -3.02
N VAL A 142 -5.92 -12.54 -2.97
CA VAL A 142 -5.67 -13.78 -3.71
C VAL A 142 -6.70 -13.88 -4.83
N SER A 143 -6.25 -14.02 -6.06
CA SER A 143 -7.11 -14.29 -7.20
C SER A 143 -7.85 -15.60 -6.99
N PRO A 144 -9.14 -15.69 -7.41
CA PRO A 144 -9.87 -16.95 -7.43
C PRO A 144 -9.13 -18.03 -8.21
N ASP A 145 -9.53 -19.29 -7.99
CA ASP A 145 -9.02 -20.40 -8.79
C ASP A 145 -9.59 -20.33 -10.22
N GLY A 146 -8.71 -20.46 -11.22
CA GLY A 146 -9.06 -20.40 -12.65
C GLY A 146 -8.95 -19.02 -13.26
#